data_AF-A0A369K8A4-F1
#
_entry.id   AF-A0A369K8A4-F1
#
_cell.length_a   1.000
_cell.length_b   1.000
_cell.length_c   1.000
_cell.angle_alpha   90.00
_cell.angle_beta   90.00
_cell.angle_gamma   90.00
#
_symmetry.space_group_name_H-M   'P 1'
#
loop_
_entity.id
_entity.type
_entity.pdbx_description
1 polymer ?
#
loop_
_entity_poly.entity_id
_entity_poly.type
_entity_poly.pdbx_seq_one_letter_code
_entity_poly.pdbx_strand_id
1 'polypeptide(L)'
;MLTDLNHLMVNPGNFKGSRKAFLVEQKPLYAAAVAGNHVADTVADILRRYFKRYPATLPLTEEPSPEFLAQVDDSAADVEPPVLDEALMTEGEFEAAMKSYNEYKALYATRRAPVSGSVIHHVPVMRTTRSLHQPL
;
A
#
# COMPACT_ATOMS: atom_id res chain seq x y z
N MET A 1 -3.22 -31.82 18.24
CA MET A 1 -2.52 -30.53 18.34
C MET A 1 -2.50 -29.95 16.94
N LEU A 2 -3.28 -28.91 16.69
CA LEU A 2 -3.40 -28.28 15.37
C LEU A 2 -2.07 -27.58 15.05
N THR A 3 -1.46 -28.01 13.95
CA THR A 3 -0.29 -27.37 13.35
C THR A 3 -0.64 -25.96 12.93
N ASP A 4 0.17 -25.04 13.43
CA ASP A 4 0.07 -23.61 13.25
C ASP A 4 0.19 -23.26 11.74
N LEU A 5 -0.91 -22.86 11.13
CA LEU A 5 -0.99 -22.43 9.72
C LEU A 5 -0.43 -21.01 9.51
N ASN A 6 0.10 -20.37 10.56
CA ASN A 6 0.67 -19.01 10.51
C ASN A 6 1.95 -18.91 9.65
N HIS A 7 2.54 -20.03 9.21
CA HIS A 7 3.80 -20.07 8.46
C HIS A 7 3.62 -20.02 6.93
N LEU A 8 2.40 -20.20 6.42
CA LEU A 8 2.08 -20.03 4.99
C LEU A 8 1.73 -18.57 4.64
N MET A 9 1.75 -17.66 5.61
CA MET A 9 1.56 -16.23 5.40
C MET A 9 2.86 -15.56 4.93
N VAL A 10 2.86 -14.99 3.72
CA VAL A 10 4.03 -14.28 3.15
C VAL A 10 4.28 -12.90 3.82
N ASN A 11 3.48 -12.52 4.83
CA ASN A 11 3.81 -11.39 5.70
C ASN A 11 3.02 -11.49 7.03
N PRO A 12 3.66 -11.79 8.18
CA PRO A 12 2.98 -12.10 9.44
C PRO A 12 2.53 -10.83 10.20
N GLY A 13 1.79 -9.94 9.53
CA GLY A 13 1.01 -8.87 10.16
C GLY A 13 1.76 -8.01 11.18
N ASN A 14 2.61 -7.08 10.72
CA ASN A 14 3.31 -6.15 11.61
C ASN A 14 2.59 -4.80 11.81
N PHE A 15 1.45 -4.57 11.14
CA PHE A 15 0.65 -3.36 11.33
C PHE A 15 -0.13 -3.43 12.65
N LYS A 16 -0.06 -2.35 13.43
CA LYS A 16 -0.78 -2.16 14.70
C LYS A 16 -1.56 -0.84 14.64
N GLY A 17 -2.28 -0.52 15.71
CA GLY A 17 -2.92 0.78 15.87
C GLY A 17 -3.78 1.22 14.68
N SER A 18 -3.57 2.47 14.26
CA SER A 18 -4.37 3.14 13.23
C SER A 18 -4.13 2.55 11.84
N ARG A 19 -2.88 2.14 11.52
CA ARG A 19 -2.58 1.45 10.25
C ARG A 19 -3.37 0.17 10.07
N LYS A 20 -3.45 -0.65 11.13
CA LYS A 20 -4.21 -1.89 11.08
C LYS A 20 -5.70 -1.60 10.91
N ALA A 21 -6.24 -0.62 11.66
CA ALA A 21 -7.64 -0.23 11.55
C ALA A 21 -7.99 0.20 10.11
N PHE A 22 -7.20 1.10 9.52
CA PHE A 22 -7.38 1.55 8.15
C PHE A 22 -7.40 0.39 7.14
N LEU A 23 -6.44 -0.53 7.22
CA LEU A 23 -6.34 -1.65 6.27
C LEU A 23 -7.49 -2.65 6.42
N VAL A 24 -7.99 -2.86 7.64
CA VAL A 24 -9.18 -3.69 7.88
C VAL A 24 -10.43 -3.04 7.28
N GLU A 25 -10.59 -1.73 7.42
CA GLU A 25 -11.70 -0.97 6.84
C GLU A 25 -11.73 -1.03 5.31
N GLN A 26 -10.59 -1.22 4.64
CA GLN A 26 -10.54 -1.32 3.17
C GLN A 26 -10.91 -2.72 2.63
N LYS A 27 -11.03 -3.74 3.49
CA LYS A 27 -11.32 -5.11 3.03
C LYS A 27 -12.61 -5.24 2.22
N PRO A 28 -13.76 -4.63 2.60
CA PRO A 28 -14.99 -4.71 1.82
C PRO A 28 -14.84 -4.08 0.43
N LEU A 29 -14.12 -2.94 0.34
CA LEU A 29 -13.84 -2.26 -0.93
C LEU A 29 -13.03 -3.16 -1.86
N TYR A 30 -11.97 -3.79 -1.34
CA TYR A 30 -11.17 -4.74 -2.11
C TYR A 30 -11.99 -5.95 -2.56
N ALA A 31 -12.86 -6.50 -1.69
CA ALA A 31 -13.73 -7.63 -2.06
C ALA A 31 -14.71 -7.27 -3.20
N ALA A 32 -15.29 -6.07 -3.17
CA ALA A 32 -16.12 -5.57 -4.27
C ALA A 32 -15.32 -5.41 -5.57
N ALA A 33 -14.07 -4.96 -5.48
CA ALA A 33 -13.19 -4.80 -6.62
C ALA A 33 -12.78 -6.14 -7.27
N VAL A 34 -12.63 -7.20 -6.47
CA VAL A 34 -12.43 -8.56 -6.97
C VAL A 34 -13.66 -9.01 -7.77
N ALA A 35 -14.87 -8.83 -7.21
CA ALA A 35 -16.11 -9.21 -7.88
C ALA A 35 -16.35 -8.41 -9.19
N GLY A 36 -15.95 -7.14 -9.21
CA GLY A 36 -16.10 -6.26 -10.37
C GLY A 36 -14.89 -6.17 -11.29
N ASN A 37 -13.85 -7.00 -11.12
CA ASN A 37 -12.64 -7.04 -11.94
C ASN A 37 -11.89 -5.69 -12.09
N HIS A 38 -11.87 -4.86 -11.04
CA HIS A 38 -11.18 -3.56 -10.99
C HIS A 38 -10.23 -3.46 -9.78
N VAL A 39 -9.55 -4.58 -9.48
CA VAL A 39 -8.66 -4.74 -8.32
C VAL A 39 -7.47 -3.77 -8.38
N ALA A 40 -6.86 -3.59 -9.55
CA ALA A 40 -5.66 -2.77 -9.71
C ALA A 40 -5.91 -1.30 -9.31
N ASP A 41 -7.00 -0.71 -9.81
CA ASP A 41 -7.36 0.68 -9.53
C ASP A 41 -7.72 0.86 -8.05
N THR A 42 -8.44 -0.11 -7.49
CA THR A 42 -8.82 -0.10 -6.07
C THR A 42 -7.59 -0.18 -5.15
N VAL A 43 -6.63 -1.07 -5.47
CA VAL A 43 -5.39 -1.17 -4.71
C VAL A 43 -4.57 0.11 -4.85
N ALA A 44 -4.52 0.72 -6.03
CA ALA A 44 -3.84 2.00 -6.24
C ALA A 44 -4.46 3.13 -5.38
N ASP A 45 -5.78 3.22 -5.33
CA ASP A 45 -6.49 4.20 -4.49
C ASP A 45 -6.27 3.95 -2.99
N ILE A 46 -6.31 2.70 -2.54
CA ILE A 46 -6.04 2.34 -1.13
C ILE A 46 -4.60 2.73 -0.76
N LEU A 47 -3.62 2.44 -1.63
CA LEU A 47 -2.22 2.81 -1.41
C LEU A 47 -2.04 4.33 -1.37
N ARG A 48 -2.70 5.07 -2.26
CA ARG A 48 -2.68 6.53 -2.27
C ARG A 48 -3.16 7.10 -0.93
N ARG A 49 -4.36 6.69 -0.48
CA ARG A 49 -4.93 7.12 0.82
C ARG A 49 -4.06 6.68 1.99
N TYR A 50 -3.50 5.47 1.94
CA TYR A 50 -2.59 4.97 2.96
C TYR A 50 -1.36 5.87 3.09
N PHE A 51 -0.68 6.22 1.99
CA PHE A 51 0.55 7.02 2.07
C PHE A 51 0.33 8.49 2.39
N LYS A 52 -0.89 9.03 2.20
CA LYS A 52 -1.29 10.33 2.76
C LYS A 52 -1.35 10.31 4.30
N ARG A 53 -1.91 9.24 4.86
CA ARG A 53 -2.05 9.05 6.32
C ARG A 53 -0.76 8.58 6.99
N TYR A 54 0.02 7.76 6.29
CA TYR A 54 1.21 7.09 6.80
C TYR A 54 2.38 7.32 5.83
N PRO A 55 3.08 8.48 5.92
CA PRO A 55 4.16 8.81 5.01
C PRO A 55 5.21 7.70 4.92
N ALA A 56 5.75 7.44 3.73
CA ALA A 56 6.74 6.38 3.52
C ALA A 56 8.04 6.58 4.34
N THR A 57 8.32 7.84 4.70
CA THR A 57 9.42 8.27 5.56
C THR A 57 9.19 7.93 7.04
N LEU A 58 7.94 7.72 7.47
CA LEU A 58 7.62 7.31 8.83
C LEU A 58 7.86 5.79 9.00
N PRO A 59 8.64 5.34 10.00
CA PRO A 59 8.83 3.92 10.25
C PRO A 59 7.51 3.17 10.45
N LEU A 60 7.41 1.94 9.95
CA LEU A 60 6.22 1.09 10.13
C LEU A 60 5.93 0.72 11.59
N THR A 61 6.90 0.93 12.48
CA THR A 61 6.80 0.73 13.93
C THR A 61 6.22 1.93 14.68
N GLU A 62 6.13 3.09 14.04
CA GLU A 62 5.73 4.35 14.67
C GLU A 62 4.44 4.86 14.06
N GLU A 63 3.41 5.09 14.86
CA GLU A 63 2.14 5.63 14.38
C GLU A 63 2.23 7.16 14.25
N PRO A 64 1.62 7.77 13.21
CA PRO A 64 1.44 9.21 13.18
C PRO A 64 0.54 9.64 14.35
N SER A 65 0.65 10.91 14.76
CA SER A 65 -0.20 11.40 15.84
C SER A 65 -1.68 11.45 15.43
N PRO A 66 -2.62 11.32 16.37
CA PRO A 66 -4.04 11.49 16.09
C PRO A 66 -4.36 12.86 15.46
N GLU A 67 -3.67 13.91 15.89
CA GLU A 67 -3.84 15.27 15.37
C GLU A 67 -3.41 15.39 13.91
N PHE A 68 -2.31 14.71 13.54
CA PHE A 68 -1.89 14.63 12.13
C PHE A 68 -2.95 13.91 11.31
N LEU A 69 -3.42 12.74 11.76
CA LEU A 69 -4.42 11.95 11.05
C LEU A 69 -5.75 12.70 10.86
N ALA A 70 -6.15 13.53 11.82
CA ALA A 70 -7.37 14.34 11.73
C ALA A 70 -7.30 15.44 10.66
N GLN A 71 -6.10 15.84 10.24
CA GLN A 71 -5.89 16.86 9.21
C GLN A 71 -5.76 16.26 7.80
N VAL A 72 -5.65 14.93 7.68
CA VAL A 72 -5.47 14.27 6.38
C VAL A 72 -6.79 14.20 5.65
N ASP A 73 -6.84 14.80 4.46
CA ASP A 73 -7.91 14.64 3.50
C ASP A 73 -7.56 13.57 2.45
N ASP A 74 -8.18 12.40 2.59
CA ASP A 74 -8.03 11.29 1.66
C ASP A 74 -8.50 11.63 0.24
N SER A 75 -9.46 12.55 0.10
CA SER A 75 -10.10 12.92 -1.16
C SER A 75 -9.37 14.01 -1.94
N ALA A 76 -8.47 14.74 -1.29
CA ALA A 76 -7.66 15.77 -1.93
C ALA A 76 -6.88 15.22 -3.15
N ALA A 77 -6.54 16.08 -4.10
CA ALA A 77 -5.62 15.69 -5.17
C ALA A 77 -4.25 15.32 -4.58
N ASP A 78 -3.54 14.39 -5.24
CA ASP A 78 -2.15 14.13 -4.87
C ASP A 78 -1.29 15.34 -5.25
N VAL A 79 -0.37 15.71 -4.37
CA VAL A 79 0.60 16.77 -4.66
C VAL A 79 1.60 16.21 -5.67
N GLU A 80 1.65 16.80 -6.85
CA GLU A 80 2.64 16.45 -7.85
C GLU A 80 4.03 16.85 -7.33
N PRO A 81 5.02 15.94 -7.32
CA PRO A 81 6.37 16.29 -6.92
C PRO A 81 6.91 17.37 -7.87
N PRO A 82 7.67 18.36 -7.36
CA PRO A 82 8.22 19.40 -8.20
C PRO A 82 9.12 18.78 -9.28
N VAL A 83 9.02 19.29 -10.50
CA VAL A 83 9.91 18.90 -11.59
C VAL A 83 11.33 19.33 -11.21
N LEU A 84 12.24 18.35 -11.14
CA LEU A 84 13.66 18.63 -10.94
C LEU A 84 14.23 19.12 -12.27
N ASP A 85 14.57 20.40 -12.34
CA ASP A 85 15.12 21.04 -13.54
C ASP A 85 16.57 21.46 -13.28
N GLU A 86 17.48 20.80 -13.98
CA GLU A 86 18.93 21.01 -13.91
C GLU A 86 19.34 22.42 -14.37
N ALA A 87 18.51 23.08 -15.20
CA ALA A 87 18.75 24.45 -15.66
C ALA A 87 18.29 25.52 -14.67
N LEU A 88 17.43 25.16 -13.71
CA LEU A 88 16.88 26.08 -12.70
C LEU A 88 17.52 25.90 -11.32
N MET A 89 18.39 24.90 -11.15
CA MET A 89 19.07 24.57 -9.92
C MET A 89 20.59 24.68 -10.11
N THR A 90 21.32 25.02 -9.05
CA THR A 90 22.77 24.78 -9.08
C THR A 90 23.05 23.28 -9.12
N GLU A 91 24.21 22.88 -9.64
CA GLU A 91 24.61 21.46 -9.73
C GLU A 91 24.48 20.75 -8.36
N GLY A 92 24.97 21.37 -7.29
CA GLY A 92 24.86 20.81 -5.94
C GLY A 92 23.42 20.71 -5.40
N GLU A 93 22.53 21.63 -5.76
CA GLU A 93 21.11 21.57 -5.39
C GLU A 93 20.37 20.49 -6.17
N PHE A 94 20.66 20.37 -7.47
CA PHE A 94 20.07 19.35 -8.32
C PHE A 94 20.49 17.93 -7.87
N GLU A 95 21.78 17.72 -7.60
CA GLU A 95 22.28 16.44 -7.09
C GLU A 95 21.64 16.07 -5.75
N ALA A 96 21.53 17.02 -4.82
CA ALA A 96 20.88 16.80 -3.53
C ALA A 96 19.39 16.46 -3.69
N ALA A 97 18.67 17.20 -4.53
CA ALA A 97 17.26 16.96 -4.79
C ALA A 97 17.01 15.61 -5.47
N MET A 98 17.86 15.25 -6.44
CA MET A 98 17.80 13.96 -7.13
C MET A 98 18.08 12.80 -6.17
N LYS A 99 19.05 12.97 -5.27
CA LYS A 99 19.34 11.99 -4.21
C LYS A 99 18.12 11.78 -3.30
N SER A 100 17.54 12.86 -2.76
CA SER A 100 16.36 12.77 -1.90
C SER A 100 15.15 12.14 -2.61
N TYR A 101 14.94 12.47 -3.90
CA TYR A 101 13.89 11.87 -4.71
C TYR A 101 14.09 10.36 -4.89
N ASN A 102 15.32 9.92 -5.19
CA ASN A 102 15.64 8.51 -5.35
C ASN A 102 15.50 7.74 -4.03
N GLU A 103 15.93 8.31 -2.90
CA GLU A 103 15.75 7.74 -1.56
C GLU A 103 14.26 7.59 -1.22
N TYR A 104 13.45 8.63 -1.49
CA TYR A 104 12.00 8.56 -1.30
C TYR A 104 11.35 7.48 -2.16
N LYS A 105 11.73 7.37 -3.45
CA LYS A 105 11.21 6.31 -4.33
C LYS A 105 11.56 4.91 -3.84
N ALA A 106 12.79 4.72 -3.35
CA ALA A 106 13.21 3.43 -2.77
C ALA A 106 12.40 3.10 -1.51
N LEU A 107 12.20 4.08 -0.61
CA LEU A 107 11.36 3.91 0.57
C LEU A 107 9.91 3.58 0.18
N TYR A 108 9.33 4.33 -0.75
CA TYR A 108 7.97 4.08 -1.23
C TYR A 108 7.82 2.64 -1.79
N ALA A 109 8.76 2.20 -2.62
CA ALA A 109 8.73 0.85 -3.20
C ALA A 109 8.82 -0.24 -2.13
N THR A 110 9.70 -0.09 -1.14
CA THR A 110 9.85 -1.08 -0.05
C THR A 110 8.63 -1.13 0.88
N ARG A 111 7.96 0.00 1.11
CA ARG A 111 6.77 0.10 1.97
C ARG A 111 5.49 -0.35 1.28
N ARG A 112 5.42 -0.27 -0.06
CA ARG A 112 4.22 -0.60 -0.84
C ARG A 112 3.84 -2.08 -0.76
N ALA A 113 4.80 -2.99 -0.89
CA ALA A 113 4.52 -4.43 -0.98
C ALA A 113 3.81 -5.01 0.26
N PRO A 114 4.22 -4.68 1.51
CA PRO A 114 3.49 -5.09 2.72
C PRO A 114 2.05 -4.58 2.77
N VAL A 115 1.80 -3.34 2.34
CA VAL A 115 0.46 -2.72 2.35
C VAL A 115 -0.46 -3.42 1.35
N SER A 116 0.02 -3.63 0.12
CA SER A 116 -0.71 -4.39 -0.89
C SER A 116 -1.04 -5.81 -0.41
N GLY A 117 -0.05 -6.53 0.12
CA GLY A 117 -0.25 -7.88 0.66
C GLY A 117 -1.30 -7.93 1.78
N SER A 118 -1.29 -6.96 2.69
CA SER A 118 -2.24 -6.90 3.80
C SER A 118 -3.70 -6.72 3.36
N VAL A 119 -3.94 -6.05 2.23
CA VAL A 119 -5.30 -5.87 1.67
C VAL A 119 -5.75 -7.13 0.91
N ILE A 120 -4.83 -7.76 0.19
CA ILE A 120 -5.11 -8.90 -0.70
C ILE A 120 -5.48 -10.18 0.06
N HIS A 121 -4.93 -10.42 1.25
CA HIS A 121 -4.97 -11.74 1.91
C HIS A 121 -6.26 -12.12 2.67
N HIS A 122 -7.41 -11.51 2.40
CA HIS A 122 -8.67 -11.88 3.07
C HIS A 122 -9.92 -12.03 2.17
N VAL A 123 -9.74 -12.11 0.85
CA VAL A 123 -10.83 -12.56 -0.04
C VAL A 123 -10.50 -13.98 -0.48
N PRO A 124 -11.36 -14.98 -0.20
CA PRO A 124 -11.14 -16.31 -0.73
C PRO A 124 -11.20 -16.20 -2.25
N VAL A 125 -10.05 -16.34 -2.90
CA VAL A 125 -9.98 -16.59 -4.34
C VAL A 125 -10.74 -17.89 -4.54
N MET A 126 -11.98 -17.81 -5.04
CA MET A 126 -12.65 -19.00 -5.53
C MET A 126 -11.80 -19.52 -6.68
N ARG A 127 -10.97 -20.54 -6.36
CA ARG A 127 -10.31 -21.35 -7.36
C ARG A 127 -11.44 -22.00 -8.14
N THR A 128 -11.75 -21.45 -9.31
CA THR A 128 -12.62 -22.09 -10.28
C THR A 128 -11.99 -23.44 -10.57
N THR A 129 -12.55 -24.51 -10.01
CA THR A 129 -12.17 -25.87 -10.36
C THR A 129 -12.49 -26.02 -11.84
N ARG A 130 -11.44 -26.00 -12.67
CA ARG A 130 -11.54 -26.45 -14.05
C ARG A 130 -11.87 -27.93 -13.96
N SER A 131 -13.16 -28.27 -13.98
CA SER A 131 -13.64 -29.64 -14.02
C SER A 131 -13.04 -30.27 -15.26
N LEU A 132 -12.11 -31.20 -15.05
CA LEU A 132 -11.60 -32.08 -16.09
C LEU A 132 -12.79 -32.92 -16.58
N HIS A 133 -13.39 -32.50 -17.70
CA HIS A 133 -14.23 -33.39 -18.49
C HIS A 133 -13.27 -34.36 -19.21
N GLN A 134 -13.17 -35.58 -18.69
CA GLN A 134 -12.79 -36.72 -19.52
C GLN A 134 -14.04 -37.15 -20.30
N PRO A 135 -14.01 -37.20 -21.64
CA PRO A 135 -14.95 -38.03 -22.37
C PRO A 135 -14.47 -39.50 -22.37
N LEU A 136 -15.47 -40.38 -22.38
CA LEU A 136 -15.44 -41.84 -22.29
C LEU A 136 -14.60 -42.53 -23.37
#